data_AF-A0A9P7VRA9-F1
#
_entry.id   AF-A0A9P7VRA9-F1
#
_cell.length_a   1.000
_cell.length_b   1.000
_cell.length_c   1.000
_cell.angle_alpha   90.00
_cell.angle_beta   90.00
_cell.angle_gamma   90.00
#
_symmetry.space_group_name_H-M   'P 1'
#
loop_
_entity.id
_entity.type
_entity.pdbx_description
1 polymer ?
#
loop_
_entity_poly.entity_id
_entity_poly.type
_entity_poly.pdbx_seq_one_letter_code
_entity_poly.pdbx_strand_id
1 'polypeptide(L)' 'RRYVCKYEGCGKCFLRGEHLKRHIRRLHVLQASLAYKCLKKGCLRSFSRKDNLKQHMSI' A
#
# COMPACT_ATOMS: atom_id res chain seq x y z
N ARG A 1 17.78 10.45 -17.26
CA ARG A 1 17.78 9.54 -16.08
C ARG A 1 16.33 9.14 -15.78
N ARG A 2 15.96 7.84 -15.77
CA ARG A 2 14.58 7.40 -15.46
C ARG A 2 14.41 7.21 -13.95
N TYR A 3 13.22 7.54 -13.44
CA TYR A 3 12.86 7.42 -12.03
C TYR A 3 12.09 6.12 -11.82
N VAL A 4 12.77 5.10 -11.29
CA VAL A 4 12.20 3.77 -11.08
C VAL A 4 11.65 3.66 -9.67
N CYS A 5 10.44 3.11 -9.54
CA CYS A 5 9.86 2.75 -8.27
C CYS A 5 10.57 1.52 -7.72
N LYS A 6 11.25 1.69 -6.59
CA LYS A 6 11.99 0.62 -5.88
C LYS A 6 11.11 -0.18 -4.92
N TYR A 7 9.79 -0.03 -5.01
CA TYR A 7 8.87 -0.75 -4.15
C TYR A 7 8.76 -2.21 -4.61
N GLU A 8 8.91 -3.15 -3.66
CA GLU A 8 8.81 -4.60 -3.90
C GLU A 8 7.53 -4.93 -4.67
N GLY A 9 7.67 -5.55 -5.83
CA GLY A 9 6.56 -5.94 -6.70
C GLY A 9 5.93 -4.84 -7.58
N CYS A 10 6.41 -3.58 -7.55
CA CYS A 10 5.83 -2.50 -8.37
C CYS A 10 6.49 -2.37 -9.76
N GLY A 11 7.82 -2.28 -9.83
CA GLY A 11 8.59 -2.20 -11.09
C GLY A 11 8.32 -0.98 -11.99
N LYS A 12 7.42 -0.05 -11.61
CA LYS A 12 7.03 1.07 -12.48
C LYS A 12 8.14 2.11 -12.64
N CYS A 13 8.29 2.62 -13.86
CA CYS A 13 9.27 3.64 -14.21
C CYS A 13 8.59 4.92 -14.70
N PHE A 14 9.13 6.07 -14.32
CA PHE A 14 8.63 7.40 -14.70
C PHE A 14 9.75 8.24 -15.31
N LEU A 15 9.37 9.16 -16.21
CA LEU A 15 10.31 10.10 -16.83
C LEU A 15 10.68 11.25 -15.88
N ARG A 16 9.78 11.60 -14.95
CA ARG A 16 9.95 12.71 -13.99
C ARG A 16 9.83 12.22 -12.55
N GLY A 17 10.64 12.80 -11.66
CA GLY A 17 10.67 12.45 -10.25
C GLY A 17 9.41 12.84 -9.49
N GLU A 18 8.70 13.90 -9.92
CA GLU A 18 7.42 14.32 -9.34
C GLU A 18 6.33 13.26 -9.50
N HIS A 19 6.27 12.60 -10.66
CA HIS A 19 5.32 11.53 -10.93
C HIS A 19 5.65 10.30 -10.10
N LEU A 20 6.93 9.96 -9.94
CA LEU A 20 7.36 8.90 -9.03
C LEU A 20 6.98 9.21 -7.58
N LYS A 21 7.21 10.44 -7.08
CA LYS A 21 6.81 10.83 -5.71
C LYS A 21 5.30 10.72 -5.49
N ARG A 22 4.48 11.20 -6.45
CA ARG A 22 3.02 11.08 -6.38
C ARG A 22 2.56 9.64 -6.41
N HIS A 23 3.17 8.82 -7.27
CA HIS A 23 2.94 7.39 -7.35
C HIS A 23 3.26 6.68 -6.03
N ILE A 24 4.43 6.93 -5.46
CA ILE A 24 4.84 6.38 -4.17
C ILE A 24 3.87 6.83 -3.07
N ARG A 25 3.53 8.11 -2.98
CA ARG A 25 2.56 8.58 -1.96
C ARG A 25 1.19 7.90 -2.08
N ARG A 26 0.64 7.79 -3.30
CA ARG A 26 -0.71 7.24 -3.51
C ARG A 26 -0.80 5.73 -3.43
N LEU A 27 0.14 5.02 -4.03
CA LEU A 27 0.06 3.56 -4.19
C LEU A 27 0.95 2.79 -3.22
N HIS A 28 1.92 3.44 -2.60
CA HIS A 28 2.85 2.76 -1.70
C HIS A 28 2.79 3.29 -0.28
N VAL A 29 2.77 4.61 -0.04
CA VAL A 29 2.71 5.17 1.31
C VAL A 29 1.30 5.10 1.87
N LEU A 30 0.28 5.55 1.11
CA LEU A 30 -1.11 5.36 1.51
C LEU A 30 -1.36 3.86 1.70
N GLN A 31 -1.11 3.02 0.68
CA GLN A 31 -1.26 1.56 0.73
C GLN A 31 -0.45 0.86 1.85
N ALA A 32 0.76 1.31 2.20
CA ALA A 32 1.54 0.74 3.30
C ALA A 32 1.07 1.21 4.67
N SER A 33 0.53 2.43 4.75
CA SER A 33 -0.17 2.91 5.95
C SER A 33 -1.52 2.20 6.16
N LEU A 34 -1.99 1.45 5.14
CA LEU A 34 -3.13 0.52 5.16
C LEU A 34 -2.73 -0.92 5.55
N ALA A 35 -1.58 -1.14 6.17
CA ALA A 35 -1.17 -2.49 6.56
C ALA A 35 -1.88 -2.98 7.83
N TYR A 36 -3.17 -2.65 8.00
CA TYR A 36 -4.06 -3.35 8.91
C TYR A 36 -4.46 -4.68 8.27
N LYS A 37 -3.51 -5.62 8.27
CA LYS A 37 -3.73 -6.98 7.78
C LYS A 37 -4.45 -7.78 8.85
N CYS A 38 -5.43 -8.56 8.43
CA CYS A 38 -6.05 -9.52 9.32
C CYS A 38 -5.05 -10.62 9.66
N LEU A 39 -4.73 -10.79 10.94
CA LEU A 39 -3.82 -11.84 11.43
C LEU A 39 -4.53 -13.20 11.65
N LYS A 40 -5.82 -13.30 11.33
CA LYS A 40 -6.62 -14.53 11.48
C LYS A 40 -6.13 -15.56 10.45
N LYS A 41 -5.76 -16.77 10.89
CA LYS A 41 -5.33 -17.86 9.99
C LYS A 41 -6.39 -18.09 8.92
N GLY A 42 -6.02 -17.90 7.66
CA GLY A 42 -6.91 -18.06 6.50
C GLY A 42 -7.54 -16.76 5.97
N CYS A 43 -7.35 -15.60 6.61
CA CYS A 43 -7.85 -14.32 6.10
C CYS A 43 -6.71 -13.49 5.46
N LEU A 44 -6.83 -13.23 4.16
CA LEU A 44 -5.86 -12.42 3.38
C LEU A 44 -6.31 -10.96 3.21
N ARG A 45 -7.35 -10.52 3.94
CA ARG A 45 -7.90 -9.17 3.81
C ARG A 45 -6.96 -8.13 4.42
N SER A 46 -6.77 -7.05 3.67
CA SER A 46 -5.94 -5.89 4.04
C SER A 46 -6.82 -4.64 4.01
N PHE A 47 -6.78 -3.83 5.07
CA PHE A 47 -7.70 -2.69 5.21
C PHE A 47 -7.00 -1.35 5.22
N SER A 48 -7.62 -0.38 4.53
CA SER A 48 -7.18 1.01 4.48
C SER A 48 -7.20 1.77 5.79
N ARG A 49 -8.03 1.33 6.73
CA ARG A 49 -8.22 2.05 7.97
C ARG A 49 -8.35 1.08 9.13
N LYS A 50 -7.89 1.54 10.30
CA LYS A 50 -7.85 0.73 11.54
C LYS A 50 -9.24 0.33 12.01
N ASP A 51 -10.22 1.22 11.85
CA ASP A 51 -11.64 1.02 12.17
C ASP A 51 -12.26 -0.11 11.34
N ASN A 52 -11.97 -0.15 10.03
CA ASN A 52 -12.44 -1.23 9.16
C ASN A 52 -11.84 -2.59 9.55
N LEU A 53 -10.56 -2.64 9.96
CA LEU A 53 -9.97 -3.86 10.50
C LEU A 53 -10.61 -4.25 11.84
N LYS A 54 -10.86 -3.29 12.73
CA LYS A 54 -11.45 -3.54 14.06
C LYS A 54 -12.84 -4.15 13.93
N GLN A 55 -13.67 -3.59 13.05
CA GLN A 55 -15.00 -4.12 12.75
C GLN A 55 -14.92 -5.51 12.09
N HIS A 56 -13.96 -5.74 11.20
CA HIS A 56 -13.72 -7.05 10.62
C HIS A 56 -13.30 -8.12 11.65
N MET A 57 -12.60 -7.71 12.72
CA MET A 57 -12.13 -8.60 13.80
C MET A 57 -13.16 -8.81 14.91
N SER A 58 -14.17 -7.96 15.03
CA SER A 58 -15.22 -8.07 16.06
C SER A 58 -16.37 -8.99 15.66
N ILE A 59 -16.16 -9.85 14.65
CA ILE A 59 -17.07 -10.89 14.16
C ILE A 59 -16.37 -12.25 14.27
#